data_AF-A0A9D0NXS5-F1
#
_entry.id   AF-A0A9D0NXS5-F1
#
_cell.length_a   1.000
_cell.length_b   1.000
_cell.length_c   1.000
_cell.angle_alpha   90.00
_cell.angle_beta   90.00
_cell.angle_gamma   90.00
#
_symmetry.space_group_name_H-M   'P 1'
#
loop_
_entity.id
_entity.type
_entity.pdbx_description
1 polymer ?
#
loop_
_entity_poly.entity_id
_entity_poly.type
_entity_poly.pdbx_seq_one_letter_code
_entity_poly.pdbx_strand_id
1 'polypeptide(L)'
;EASDALRERGIRRVGPYRVTQTMASTVSACLATPFKIRGINYSISSACSTSAHCIGNAYELIQWGKQDIVFAGGGEEVHWTLSSLFDAMGALSTKYNETPEKASRAYDADRDGFVIAGGGGMVVVEELEHALARGAKIYAELVGYGATSDGYDMVAPSGEGAVRCMQQALATVDGPVDYINAHGTSTPVGDIRELTAVREVFSSRDDNPIVGSTKSLSGHSLGAAGVQESIYSLLMQQHGFIAESANIENLDPEAEGIAIAQELIEKPLTRVMSNSFGFGGTNASLVFQKYAG
;
A
#
# COMPACT_ATOMS: atom_id res chain seq x y z
N GLU A 1 8.19 -23.02 13.82
CA GLU A 1 8.67 -24.22 13.09
C GLU A 1 10.17 -24.47 13.16
N ALA A 2 11.03 -23.67 12.52
CA ALA A 2 12.48 -23.98 12.44
C ALA A 2 13.12 -24.11 13.83
N SER A 3 12.79 -23.18 14.73
CA SER A 3 13.21 -23.21 16.14
C SER A 3 12.65 -24.42 16.89
N ASP A 4 11.44 -24.89 16.56
CA ASP A 4 10.83 -26.08 17.19
C ASP A 4 11.52 -27.35 16.72
N ALA A 5 11.76 -27.49 15.41
CA ALA A 5 12.50 -28.60 14.84
C ALA A 5 13.91 -28.71 15.42
N LEU A 6 14.59 -27.58 15.65
CA LEU A 6 15.88 -27.54 16.33
C LEU A 6 15.78 -28.07 17.78
N ARG A 7 14.82 -27.56 18.56
CA ARG A 7 14.61 -27.95 19.97
C ARG A 7 14.24 -29.42 20.14
N GLU A 8 13.32 -29.91 19.31
CA GLU A 8 12.75 -31.26 19.46
C GLU A 8 13.58 -32.34 18.78
N ARG A 9 14.21 -32.04 17.65
CA ARG A 9 14.76 -33.07 16.74
C ARG A 9 16.16 -32.77 16.21
N GLY A 10 16.77 -31.67 16.66
CA GLY A 10 18.15 -31.28 16.36
C GLY A 10 18.34 -30.59 15.00
N ILE A 11 19.54 -30.03 14.79
CA ILE A 11 19.86 -29.14 13.67
C ILE A 11 19.61 -29.74 12.29
N ARG A 12 19.80 -31.05 12.10
CA ARG A 12 19.55 -31.71 10.81
C ARG A 12 18.09 -31.66 10.37
N ARG A 13 17.14 -31.55 11.30
CA ARG A 13 15.69 -31.50 11.00
C ARG A 13 15.19 -30.11 10.66
N VAL A 14 15.98 -29.06 10.89
CA VAL A 14 15.66 -27.71 10.40
C VAL A 14 15.64 -27.68 8.87
N GLY A 15 16.56 -28.42 8.24
CA GLY A 15 16.73 -28.47 6.78
C GLY A 15 17.56 -27.29 6.24
N PRO A 16 18.10 -27.42 5.02
CA PRO A 16 19.08 -26.46 4.48
C PRO A 16 18.47 -25.19 3.88
N TYR A 17 17.14 -25.12 3.71
CA TYR A 17 16.49 -24.03 2.95
C TYR A 17 15.79 -22.97 3.81
N ARG A 18 15.85 -23.07 5.14
CA ARG A 18 15.13 -22.14 6.02
C ARG A 18 15.67 -20.71 5.96
N VAL A 19 16.98 -20.54 5.74
CA VAL A 19 17.61 -19.21 5.63
C VAL A 19 16.95 -18.37 4.54
N THR A 20 16.75 -18.94 3.35
CA THR A 20 16.15 -18.20 2.23
C THR A 20 14.67 -17.92 2.43
N GLN A 21 13.99 -18.62 3.34
CA GLN A 21 12.59 -18.38 3.69
C GLN A 21 12.44 -17.26 4.73
N THR A 22 13.41 -17.09 5.64
CA THR A 22 13.28 -16.20 6.80
C THR A 22 14.10 -14.92 6.71
N MET A 23 15.06 -14.82 5.79
CA MET A 23 15.82 -13.59 5.60
C MET A 23 14.91 -12.47 5.08
N ALA A 24 15.15 -11.23 5.49
CA ALA A 24 14.33 -10.07 5.08
C ALA A 24 14.29 -9.85 3.55
N SER A 25 15.28 -10.37 2.81
CA SER A 25 15.34 -10.35 1.35
C SER A 25 14.71 -11.58 0.68
N THR A 26 13.91 -12.37 1.41
CA THR A 26 13.30 -13.63 0.91
C THR A 26 12.60 -13.44 -0.43
N VAL A 27 11.76 -12.41 -0.57
CA VAL A 27 10.97 -12.15 -1.78
C VAL A 27 11.87 -11.84 -2.98
N SER A 28 12.82 -10.90 -2.84
CA SER A 28 13.70 -10.53 -3.94
C SER A 28 14.61 -11.67 -4.35
N ALA A 29 15.25 -12.35 -3.40
CA ALA A 29 16.18 -13.43 -3.68
C ALA A 29 15.50 -14.66 -4.32
N CYS A 30 14.31 -15.03 -3.83
CA CYS A 30 13.56 -16.17 -4.34
C CYS A 30 12.92 -15.93 -5.71
N LEU A 31 12.76 -14.66 -6.13
CA LEU A 31 12.31 -14.32 -7.48
C LEU A 31 13.50 -14.08 -8.42
N ALA A 32 14.50 -13.30 -8.00
CA ALA A 32 15.63 -12.94 -8.85
C ALA A 32 16.41 -14.16 -9.37
N THR A 33 16.59 -15.17 -8.52
CA THR A 33 17.33 -16.40 -8.86
C THR A 33 16.67 -17.20 -10.00
N PRO A 34 15.41 -17.66 -9.88
CA PRO A 34 14.75 -18.42 -10.95
C PRO A 34 14.47 -17.57 -12.21
N PHE A 35 14.18 -16.28 -12.07
CA PHE A 35 13.96 -15.38 -13.20
C PHE A 35 15.25 -14.84 -13.83
N LYS A 36 16.42 -15.26 -13.31
CA LYS A 36 17.75 -14.91 -13.83
C LYS A 36 18.00 -13.40 -13.95
N ILE A 37 17.49 -12.64 -12.98
CA ILE A 37 17.67 -11.18 -12.93
C ILE A 37 19.17 -10.85 -12.81
N ARG A 38 19.66 -9.99 -13.70
CA ARG A 38 21.07 -9.56 -13.76
C ARG A 38 21.29 -8.09 -13.42
N GLY A 39 20.20 -7.33 -13.28
CA GLY A 39 20.20 -5.95 -12.85
C GLY A 39 20.19 -5.82 -11.33
N ILE A 40 19.45 -4.84 -10.82
CA ILE A 40 19.28 -4.63 -9.37
C ILE A 40 18.57 -5.82 -8.70
N ASN A 41 18.95 -6.13 -7.45
CA ASN A 41 18.36 -7.20 -6.66
C ASN A 41 18.54 -6.94 -5.16
N TYR A 42 17.48 -6.46 -4.50
CA TYR A 42 17.40 -6.28 -3.06
C TYR A 42 15.93 -6.15 -2.64
N SER A 43 15.68 -6.14 -1.32
CA SER A 43 14.36 -5.85 -0.75
C SER A 43 14.42 -4.57 0.07
N ILE A 44 13.40 -3.73 -0.08
CA ILE A 44 13.08 -2.66 0.85
C ILE A 44 12.03 -3.20 1.83
N SER A 45 12.08 -2.77 3.09
CA SER A 45 11.02 -3.04 4.07
C SER A 45 10.81 -1.79 4.90
N SER A 46 9.55 -1.44 5.08
CA SER A 46 9.10 -0.25 5.83
C SER A 46 7.69 -0.47 6.37
N ALA A 47 7.47 -1.63 7.01
CA ALA A 47 6.16 -2.05 7.48
C ALA A 47 5.10 -1.96 6.36
N CYS A 48 3.98 -1.27 6.60
CA CYS A 48 2.86 -1.16 5.68
C CYS A 48 3.19 -0.43 4.35
N SER A 49 4.27 0.38 4.32
CA SER A 49 4.71 1.10 3.12
C SER A 49 5.74 0.34 2.27
N THR A 50 6.08 -0.90 2.66
CA THR A 50 7.14 -1.72 2.05
C THR A 50 7.08 -1.74 0.52
N SER A 51 5.98 -2.25 -0.05
CA SER A 51 5.90 -2.42 -1.50
C SER A 51 5.63 -1.12 -2.25
N ALA A 52 5.08 -0.09 -1.60
CA ALA A 52 4.98 1.24 -2.16
C ALA A 52 6.38 1.88 -2.33
N HIS A 53 7.27 1.72 -1.33
CA HIS A 53 8.67 2.12 -1.47
C HIS A 53 9.43 1.29 -2.52
N CYS A 54 9.15 -0.02 -2.65
CA CYS A 54 9.72 -0.82 -3.73
C CYS A 54 9.37 -0.22 -5.11
N ILE A 55 8.12 0.22 -5.31
CA ILE A 55 7.67 0.84 -6.56
C ILE A 55 8.30 2.23 -6.74
N GLY A 56 8.28 3.07 -5.71
CA GLY A 56 8.89 4.40 -5.76
C GLY A 56 10.39 4.35 -6.07
N ASN A 57 11.12 3.41 -5.47
CA ASN A 57 12.54 3.24 -5.76
C ASN A 57 12.80 2.65 -7.16
N ALA A 58 11.93 1.76 -7.65
CA ALA A 58 11.98 1.30 -9.04
C ALA A 58 11.81 2.45 -10.03
N TYR A 59 10.89 3.37 -9.75
CA TYR A 59 10.70 4.61 -10.50
C TYR A 59 11.97 5.47 -10.51
N GLU A 60 12.60 5.72 -9.34
CA GLU A 60 13.84 6.49 -9.28
C GLU A 60 15.00 5.85 -10.07
N LEU A 61 15.12 4.52 -10.03
CA LEU A 61 16.16 3.80 -10.79
C LEU A 61 16.01 3.99 -12.29
N ILE A 62 14.77 3.99 -12.80
CA ILE A 62 14.46 4.25 -14.20
C ILE A 62 14.69 5.72 -14.53
N GLN A 63 14.22 6.65 -13.70
CA GLN A 63 14.43 8.09 -13.89
C GLN A 63 15.92 8.46 -13.95
N TRP A 64 16.76 7.78 -13.18
CA TRP A 64 18.21 7.99 -13.18
C TRP A 64 18.95 7.21 -14.28
N GLY A 65 18.23 6.53 -15.19
CA GLY A 65 18.82 5.75 -16.27
C GLY A 65 19.66 4.57 -15.79
N LYS A 66 19.40 4.05 -14.58
CA LYS A 66 20.15 2.92 -14.02
C LYS A 66 19.60 1.58 -14.48
N GLN A 67 18.31 1.49 -14.78
CA GLN A 67 17.62 0.30 -15.28
C GLN A 67 16.51 0.72 -16.25
N ASP A 68 16.26 -0.08 -17.30
CA ASP A 68 15.13 0.17 -18.21
C ASP A 68 13.84 -0.50 -17.71
N ILE A 69 13.96 -1.64 -17.02
CA ILE A 69 12.86 -2.42 -16.46
C ILE A 69 13.18 -2.80 -15.02
N VAL A 70 12.21 -2.64 -14.13
CA VAL A 70 12.26 -3.12 -12.75
C VAL A 70 10.94 -3.83 -12.39
N PHE A 71 11.04 -5.06 -11.89
CA PHE A 71 9.92 -5.74 -11.23
C PHE A 71 9.81 -5.23 -9.79
N ALA A 72 8.72 -4.55 -9.45
CA ALA A 72 8.54 -3.91 -8.15
C ALA A 72 7.27 -4.39 -7.46
N GLY A 73 7.36 -4.70 -6.17
CA GLY A 73 6.22 -5.20 -5.41
C GLY A 73 6.63 -5.78 -4.06
N GLY A 74 5.85 -6.74 -3.58
CA GLY A 74 6.05 -7.34 -2.27
C GLY A 74 5.14 -8.54 -2.05
N GLY A 75 5.41 -9.26 -0.96
CA GLY A 75 4.61 -10.38 -0.51
C GLY A 75 4.66 -10.47 1.00
N GLU A 76 3.60 -11.00 1.60
CA GLU A 76 3.51 -11.26 3.02
C GLU A 76 2.79 -12.59 3.25
N GLU A 77 3.30 -13.39 4.19
CA GLU A 77 2.58 -14.57 4.66
C GLU A 77 1.43 -14.18 5.60
N VAL A 78 0.42 -15.03 5.68
CA VAL A 78 -0.55 -14.98 6.79
C VAL A 78 -0.34 -16.21 7.66
N HIS A 79 0.17 -15.98 8.87
CA HIS A 79 0.47 -17.04 9.81
C HIS A 79 0.31 -16.53 11.24
N TRP A 80 -0.22 -17.38 12.13
CA TRP A 80 -0.56 -17.00 13.50
C TRP A 80 0.64 -16.49 14.30
N THR A 81 1.87 -16.94 14.00
CA THR A 81 3.09 -16.47 14.69
C THR A 81 3.40 -15.00 14.41
N LEU A 82 2.90 -14.47 13.28
CA LEU A 82 2.96 -13.05 12.95
C LEU A 82 1.70 -12.34 13.47
N SER A 83 0.51 -12.88 13.17
CA SER A 83 -0.77 -12.28 13.55
C SER A 83 -0.89 -12.08 15.07
N SER A 84 -0.40 -13.02 15.89
CA SER A 84 -0.44 -12.91 17.35
C SER A 84 0.35 -11.72 17.89
N LEU A 85 1.35 -11.22 17.17
CA LEU A 85 2.12 -10.03 17.58
C LEU A 85 1.25 -8.77 17.51
N PHE A 86 0.40 -8.67 16.49
CA PHE A 86 -0.55 -7.57 16.33
C PHE A 86 -1.74 -7.69 17.28
N ASP A 87 -2.21 -8.92 17.51
CA ASP A 87 -3.27 -9.19 18.49
C ASP A 87 -2.83 -8.83 19.92
N ALA A 88 -1.60 -9.21 20.29
CA ALA A 88 -1.03 -8.91 21.60
C ALA A 88 -0.88 -7.41 21.90
N MET A 89 -0.79 -6.56 20.86
CA MET A 89 -0.78 -5.11 21.00
C MET A 89 -2.16 -4.46 20.80
N GLY A 90 -3.22 -5.25 20.62
CA GLY A 90 -4.59 -4.78 20.47
C GLY A 90 -4.85 -4.03 19.15
N ALA A 91 -4.11 -4.33 18.09
CA ALA A 91 -4.24 -3.64 16.80
C ALA A 91 -5.24 -4.31 15.84
N LEU A 92 -5.63 -5.56 16.11
CA LEU A 92 -6.57 -6.31 15.29
C LEU A 92 -8.02 -6.08 15.72
N SER A 93 -8.94 -6.12 14.77
CA SER A 93 -10.39 -6.14 15.06
C SER A 93 -10.75 -7.39 15.88
N THR A 94 -11.56 -7.21 16.92
CA THR A 94 -12.01 -8.30 17.82
C THR A 94 -13.50 -8.28 18.10
N LYS A 95 -14.19 -7.14 17.89
CA LYS A 95 -15.63 -6.99 18.16
C LYS A 95 -16.52 -7.63 17.09
N TYR A 96 -15.97 -7.91 15.91
CA TYR A 96 -16.72 -8.40 14.75
C TYR A 96 -16.43 -9.87 14.40
N ASN A 97 -15.94 -10.66 15.36
CA ASN A 97 -15.61 -12.08 15.13
C ASN A 97 -16.81 -12.93 14.66
N GLU A 98 -18.03 -12.59 15.08
CA GLU A 98 -19.26 -13.28 14.66
C GLU A 98 -19.79 -12.81 13.29
N THR A 99 -19.30 -11.67 12.79
CA THR A 99 -19.62 -11.13 11.46
C THR A 99 -18.34 -10.71 10.73
N PRO A 100 -17.46 -11.67 10.40
CA PRO A 100 -16.09 -11.39 9.98
C PRO A 100 -15.99 -10.56 8.68
N GLU A 101 -16.96 -10.70 7.77
CA GLU A 101 -17.03 -9.91 6.53
C GLU A 101 -17.22 -8.41 6.77
N LYS A 102 -17.66 -8.01 7.97
CA LYS A 102 -17.87 -6.61 8.39
C LYS A 102 -16.76 -6.05 9.27
N ALA A 103 -15.73 -6.85 9.57
CA ALA A 103 -14.72 -6.50 10.57
C ALA A 103 -13.76 -5.39 10.11
N SER A 104 -13.37 -5.40 8.83
CA SER A 104 -12.60 -4.29 8.25
C SER A 104 -13.57 -3.25 7.69
N ARG A 105 -13.60 -2.09 8.33
CA ARG A 105 -14.62 -1.05 8.15
C ARG A 105 -14.02 0.35 8.31
N ALA A 106 -13.06 0.67 7.45
CA ALA A 106 -12.40 1.97 7.48
C ALA A 106 -13.42 3.12 7.44
N TYR A 107 -13.19 4.14 8.27
CA TYR A 107 -14.05 5.32 8.45
C TYR A 107 -15.41 5.09 9.13
N ASP A 108 -15.77 3.85 9.47
CA ASP A 108 -16.95 3.59 10.28
C ASP A 108 -16.69 3.95 11.74
N ALA A 109 -17.64 4.60 12.41
CA ALA A 109 -17.53 5.08 13.78
C ALA A 109 -17.24 3.97 14.80
N ASP A 110 -17.64 2.73 14.51
CA ASP A 110 -17.48 1.57 15.41
C ASP A 110 -16.26 0.70 15.07
N ARG A 111 -15.40 1.11 14.12
CA ARG A 111 -14.15 0.41 13.77
C ARG A 111 -13.25 0.21 15.00
N ASP A 112 -12.62 -0.95 15.11
CA ASP A 112 -11.90 -1.35 16.33
C ASP A 112 -10.49 -1.90 16.10
N GLY A 113 -9.99 -1.88 14.86
CA GLY A 113 -8.71 -2.43 14.50
C GLY A 113 -8.68 -2.92 13.06
N PHE A 114 -7.49 -3.26 12.55
CA PHE A 114 -7.37 -3.78 11.20
C PHE A 114 -7.64 -5.30 11.17
N VAL A 115 -7.96 -5.84 9.99
CA VAL A 115 -8.03 -7.28 9.76
C VAL A 115 -6.77 -7.70 9.00
N ILE A 116 -5.97 -8.58 9.57
CA ILE A 116 -4.71 -9.01 8.92
C ILE A 116 -4.99 -9.89 7.69
N ALA A 117 -4.23 -9.67 6.63
CA ALA A 117 -4.29 -10.44 5.40
C ALA A 117 -2.87 -10.83 4.94
N GLY A 118 -2.78 -11.71 3.95
CA GLY A 118 -1.53 -12.11 3.31
C GLY A 118 -1.71 -12.18 1.80
N GLY A 119 -0.61 -12.30 1.07
CA GLY A 119 -0.64 -12.36 -0.39
C GLY A 119 0.60 -11.75 -1.02
N GLY A 120 0.54 -11.47 -2.32
CA GLY A 120 1.60 -10.78 -3.03
C GLY A 120 1.09 -10.02 -4.24
N GLY A 121 1.91 -9.11 -4.73
CA GLY A 121 1.66 -8.33 -5.94
C GLY A 121 2.96 -7.90 -6.58
N MET A 122 2.93 -7.67 -7.89
CA MET A 122 4.08 -7.24 -8.67
C MET A 122 3.61 -6.36 -9.83
N VAL A 123 4.32 -5.27 -10.07
CA VAL A 123 4.20 -4.44 -11.27
C VAL A 123 5.51 -4.47 -12.06
N VAL A 124 5.40 -4.27 -13.37
CA VAL A 124 6.55 -4.03 -14.23
C VAL A 124 6.64 -2.52 -14.43
N VAL A 125 7.63 -1.89 -13.80
CA VAL A 125 7.95 -0.48 -14.03
C VAL A 125 8.98 -0.44 -15.15
N GLU A 126 8.75 0.40 -16.15
CA GLU A 126 9.56 0.42 -17.36
C GLU A 126 9.71 1.85 -17.90
N GLU A 127 10.88 2.15 -18.46
CA GLU A 127 11.17 3.38 -19.17
C GLU A 127 10.25 3.54 -20.40
N LEU A 128 9.72 4.74 -20.62
CA LEU A 128 8.64 4.98 -21.59
C LEU A 128 9.07 4.69 -23.03
N GLU A 129 10.23 5.16 -23.46
CA GLU A 129 10.73 4.91 -24.83
C GLU A 129 10.95 3.42 -25.07
N HIS A 130 11.51 2.70 -24.09
CA HIS A 130 11.69 1.25 -24.12
C HIS A 130 10.34 0.52 -24.21
N ALA A 131 9.34 0.92 -23.40
CA ALA A 131 7.99 0.38 -23.42
C ALA A 131 7.31 0.60 -24.78
N LEU A 132 7.40 1.81 -25.33
CA LEU A 132 6.84 2.17 -26.63
C LEU A 132 7.50 1.39 -27.77
N ALA A 133 8.84 1.28 -27.76
CA ALA A 133 9.61 0.60 -28.81
C ALA A 133 9.22 -0.88 -28.96
N ARG A 134 8.83 -1.54 -27.86
CA ARG A 134 8.37 -2.95 -27.88
C ARG A 134 6.85 -3.12 -27.94
N GLY A 135 6.08 -2.04 -28.06
CA GLY A 135 4.62 -2.08 -28.10
C GLY A 135 3.99 -2.59 -26.80
N ALA A 136 4.55 -2.21 -25.64
CA ALA A 136 4.05 -2.63 -24.35
C ALA A 136 2.62 -2.13 -24.08
N LYS A 137 1.83 -2.91 -23.34
CA LYS A 137 0.60 -2.39 -22.73
C LYS A 137 0.99 -1.45 -21.59
N ILE A 138 0.60 -0.19 -21.70
CA ILE A 138 0.78 0.82 -20.64
C ILE A 138 -0.52 0.91 -19.85
N TYR A 139 -0.49 0.54 -18.57
CA TYR A 139 -1.63 0.69 -17.67
C TYR A 139 -1.77 2.14 -17.20
N ALA A 140 -0.65 2.72 -16.77
CA ALA A 140 -0.52 4.11 -16.34
C ALA A 140 0.96 4.51 -16.34
N GLU A 141 1.22 5.80 -16.29
CA GLU A 141 2.50 6.39 -15.93
C GLU A 141 2.55 6.63 -14.42
N LEU A 142 3.69 6.33 -13.79
CA LEU A 142 3.96 6.76 -12.41
C LEU A 142 4.54 8.18 -12.47
N VAL A 143 3.74 9.18 -12.11
CA VAL A 143 4.04 10.61 -12.29
C VAL A 143 4.44 11.32 -11.00
N GLY A 144 4.34 10.64 -9.86
CA GLY A 144 4.66 11.22 -8.56
C GLY A 144 5.01 10.15 -7.53
N TYR A 145 6.03 10.43 -6.73
CA TYR A 145 6.46 9.60 -5.61
C TYR A 145 6.90 10.50 -4.45
N GLY A 146 6.28 10.29 -3.29
CA GLY A 146 6.63 10.91 -2.02
C GLY A 146 7.10 9.86 -1.03
N ALA A 147 8.13 10.19 -0.26
CA ALA A 147 8.68 9.32 0.78
C ALA A 147 9.19 10.17 1.95
N THR A 148 8.54 10.04 3.09
CA THR A 148 8.87 10.86 4.27
C THR A 148 8.92 10.02 5.54
N SER A 149 9.37 10.65 6.62
CA SER A 149 9.27 10.11 7.97
C SER A 149 8.65 11.12 8.91
N ASP A 150 7.88 10.61 9.88
CA ASP A 150 7.24 11.38 10.93
C ASP A 150 8.24 11.80 12.02
N GLY A 151 9.13 10.88 12.43
CA GLY A 151 10.01 11.09 13.58
C GLY A 151 9.25 11.35 14.90
N TYR A 152 8.05 10.78 15.05
CA TYR A 152 7.10 11.11 16.12
C TYR A 152 6.85 9.95 17.09
N ASP A 153 6.08 8.93 16.69
CA ASP A 153 5.70 7.77 17.49
C ASP A 153 5.94 6.47 16.68
N MET A 154 6.13 5.34 17.37
CA MET A 154 6.41 4.06 16.73
C MET A 154 5.17 3.45 16.07
N VAL A 155 3.98 3.66 16.61
CA VAL A 155 2.74 2.98 16.19
C VAL A 155 1.66 3.97 15.74
N ALA A 156 1.67 5.20 16.24
CA ALA A 156 0.70 6.23 15.86
C ALA A 156 1.28 7.19 14.81
N PRO A 157 0.50 7.55 13.76
CA PRO A 157 0.92 8.55 12.79
C PRO A 157 0.81 9.97 13.35
N SER A 158 1.73 10.84 12.96
CA SER A 158 1.73 12.28 13.28
C SER A 158 0.69 13.07 12.48
N GLY A 159 0.32 12.61 11.28
CA GLY A 159 -0.47 13.34 10.29
C GLY A 159 0.37 14.29 9.42
N GLU A 160 1.24 15.12 10.02
CA GLU A 160 2.09 16.07 9.28
C GLU A 160 3.07 15.37 8.32
N GLY A 161 3.63 14.22 8.71
CA GLY A 161 4.49 13.45 7.80
C GLY A 161 3.74 12.92 6.57
N ALA A 162 2.46 12.56 6.72
CA ALA A 162 1.58 12.19 5.61
C ALA A 162 1.27 13.40 4.71
N VAL A 163 1.06 14.60 5.28
CA VAL A 163 0.92 15.85 4.51
C VAL A 163 2.15 16.08 3.63
N ARG A 164 3.35 16.06 4.21
CA ARG A 164 4.60 16.20 3.44
C ARG A 164 4.75 15.12 2.38
N CYS A 165 4.38 13.88 2.69
CA CYS A 165 4.48 12.76 1.76
C CYS A 165 3.61 12.97 0.52
N MET A 166 2.33 13.30 0.72
CA MET A 166 1.42 13.59 -0.38
C MET A 166 1.85 14.84 -1.17
N GLN A 167 2.28 15.91 -0.49
CA GLN A 167 2.80 17.10 -1.16
C GLN A 167 4.03 16.82 -2.02
N GLN A 168 4.97 16.00 -1.52
CA GLN A 168 6.14 15.57 -2.28
C GLN A 168 5.74 14.77 -3.53
N ALA A 169 4.79 13.83 -3.39
CA ALA A 169 4.28 13.06 -4.52
C ALA A 169 3.55 13.94 -5.54
N LEU A 170 2.88 15.01 -5.10
CA LEU A 170 2.17 15.97 -5.95
C LEU A 170 3.08 17.03 -6.58
N ALA A 171 4.34 17.17 -6.13
CA ALA A 171 5.24 18.23 -6.60
C ALA A 171 5.58 18.12 -8.10
N THR A 172 5.45 16.93 -8.68
CA THR A 172 5.70 16.64 -10.11
C THR A 172 4.42 16.39 -10.90
N VAL A 173 3.25 16.72 -10.34
CA VAL A 173 1.94 16.36 -10.88
C VAL A 173 1.17 17.59 -11.36
N ASP A 174 0.78 17.59 -12.64
CA ASP A 174 0.01 18.67 -13.25
C ASP A 174 -1.50 18.40 -13.28
N GLY A 175 -2.27 19.12 -12.47
CA GLY A 175 -3.75 19.04 -12.45
C GLY A 175 -4.32 18.16 -11.33
N PRO A 176 -5.63 17.85 -11.38
CA PRO A 176 -6.34 17.26 -10.25
C PRO A 176 -6.05 15.77 -10.03
N VAL A 177 -6.15 15.33 -8.78
CA VAL A 177 -6.29 13.90 -8.43
C VAL A 177 -7.78 13.56 -8.40
N ASP A 178 -8.18 12.50 -9.10
CA ASP A 178 -9.59 12.08 -9.16
C ASP A 178 -9.99 11.21 -7.97
N TYR A 179 -9.07 10.34 -7.53
CA TYR A 179 -9.30 9.34 -6.50
C TYR A 179 -8.04 9.10 -5.65
N ILE A 180 -8.24 8.96 -4.34
CA ILE A 180 -7.22 8.52 -3.39
C ILE A 180 -7.62 7.14 -2.85
N ASN A 181 -6.79 6.13 -3.14
CA ASN A 181 -6.78 4.90 -2.37
C ASN A 181 -5.97 5.12 -1.10
N ALA A 182 -6.67 5.35 0.00
CA ALA A 182 -6.10 5.74 1.26
C ALA A 182 -5.38 4.58 1.96
N HIS A 183 -4.50 4.90 2.92
CA HIS A 183 -3.94 3.92 3.82
C HIS A 183 -5.02 3.27 4.71
N GLY A 184 -5.98 4.04 5.22
CA GLY A 184 -7.23 3.63 5.89
C GLY A 184 -7.33 2.16 6.32
N THR A 185 -6.79 1.82 7.48
CA THR A 185 -6.64 0.44 7.95
C THR A 185 -7.79 -0.04 8.83
N SER A 186 -8.86 0.76 9.00
CA SER A 186 -9.93 0.47 9.96
C SER A 186 -9.49 0.63 11.41
N THR A 187 -8.50 1.50 11.65
CA THR A 187 -8.04 1.82 13.01
C THR A 187 -8.58 3.19 13.46
N PRO A 188 -8.98 3.35 14.73
CA PRO A 188 -9.58 4.61 15.20
C PRO A 188 -8.69 5.83 14.94
N VAL A 189 -7.41 5.75 15.32
CA VAL A 189 -6.45 6.86 15.22
C VAL A 189 -5.93 7.05 13.80
N GLY A 190 -5.57 5.96 13.11
CA GLY A 190 -4.91 6.03 11.81
C GLY A 190 -5.80 6.66 10.74
N ASP A 191 -7.05 6.21 10.66
CA ASP A 191 -7.99 6.65 9.62
C ASP A 191 -8.24 8.16 9.68
N ILE A 192 -8.54 8.73 10.86
CA ILE A 192 -8.85 10.17 10.98
C ILE A 192 -7.61 11.04 10.78
N ARG A 193 -6.43 10.56 11.20
CA ARG A 193 -5.17 11.29 10.98
C ARG A 193 -4.84 11.42 9.51
N GLU A 194 -5.02 10.36 8.73
CA GLU A 194 -4.88 10.42 7.28
C GLU A 194 -5.93 11.34 6.64
N LEU A 195 -7.21 11.19 7.01
CA LEU A 195 -8.28 12.03 6.47
C LEU A 195 -8.05 13.52 6.74
N THR A 196 -7.53 13.87 7.93
CA THR A 196 -7.13 15.23 8.27
C THR A 196 -5.99 15.71 7.36
N ALA A 197 -4.98 14.86 7.12
CA ALA A 197 -3.88 15.18 6.21
C ALA A 197 -4.36 15.36 4.76
N VAL A 198 -5.29 14.53 4.28
CA VAL A 198 -5.92 14.68 2.96
C VAL A 198 -6.65 16.02 2.90
N ARG A 199 -7.47 16.35 3.90
CA ARG A 199 -8.18 17.63 3.97
C ARG A 199 -7.19 18.80 3.91
N GLU A 200 -6.09 18.74 4.65
CA GLU A 200 -5.06 19.79 4.64
C GLU A 200 -4.42 19.97 3.26
N VAL A 201 -3.94 18.87 2.65
CA VAL A 201 -3.26 18.90 1.34
C VAL A 201 -4.16 19.43 0.24
N PHE A 202 -5.43 19.01 0.23
CA PHE A 202 -6.35 19.32 -0.87
C PHE A 202 -7.22 20.55 -0.61
N SER A 203 -7.32 21.07 0.62
CA SER A 203 -8.09 22.30 0.92
C SER A 203 -7.60 23.57 0.21
N SER A 204 -6.30 23.61 -0.13
CA SER A 204 -5.66 24.73 -0.81
C SER A 204 -5.61 24.56 -2.34
N ARG A 205 -6.15 23.44 -2.84
CA ARG A 205 -6.18 23.08 -4.26
C ARG A 205 -7.62 23.17 -4.75
N ASP A 206 -7.83 23.46 -6.03
CA ASP A 206 -9.15 23.33 -6.67
C ASP A 206 -9.49 21.85 -6.96
N ASP A 207 -8.96 20.94 -6.13
CA ASP A 207 -9.05 19.49 -6.24
C ASP A 207 -9.92 18.98 -5.10
N ASN A 208 -10.87 18.09 -5.40
CA ASN A 208 -11.64 17.38 -4.38
C ASN A 208 -11.69 15.89 -4.72
N PRO A 209 -10.57 15.16 -4.49
CA PRO A 209 -10.50 13.75 -4.82
C PRO A 209 -11.51 12.95 -4.00
N ILE A 210 -12.11 11.96 -4.65
CA ILE A 210 -12.90 10.96 -3.92
C ILE A 210 -11.92 10.08 -3.15
N VAL A 211 -12.23 9.77 -1.89
CA VAL A 211 -11.39 8.95 -1.01
C VAL A 211 -12.07 7.61 -0.78
N GLY A 212 -11.31 6.52 -0.78
CA GLY A 212 -11.82 5.23 -0.34
C GLY A 212 -10.71 4.37 0.24
N SER A 213 -11.09 3.38 1.03
CA SER A 213 -10.18 2.33 1.48
C SER A 213 -10.59 0.98 0.92
N THR A 214 -9.73 0.39 0.08
CA THR A 214 -9.94 -0.98 -0.38
C THR A 214 -9.69 -2.02 0.73
N LYS A 215 -9.08 -1.63 1.85
CA LYS A 215 -8.78 -2.54 2.96
C LYS A 215 -10.04 -3.04 3.67
N SER A 216 -11.15 -2.30 3.62
CA SER A 216 -12.44 -2.81 4.11
C SER A 216 -12.88 -4.10 3.40
N LEU A 217 -12.42 -4.32 2.16
CA LEU A 217 -12.67 -5.56 1.41
C LEU A 217 -11.50 -6.55 1.50
N SER A 218 -10.26 -6.06 1.44
CA SER A 218 -9.07 -6.92 1.31
C SER A 218 -8.42 -7.34 2.64
N GLY A 219 -8.77 -6.66 3.74
CA GLY A 219 -7.92 -6.61 4.92
C GLY A 219 -6.57 -5.93 4.62
N HIS A 220 -5.64 -6.02 5.57
CA HIS A 220 -4.33 -5.41 5.48
C HIS A 220 -3.22 -6.47 5.30
N SER A 221 -2.68 -6.53 4.09
CA SER A 221 -1.65 -7.50 3.67
C SER A 221 -0.21 -7.06 3.93
N LEU A 222 -0.02 -6.15 4.90
CA LEU A 222 1.28 -5.65 5.38
C LEU A 222 2.24 -5.30 4.24
N GLY A 223 3.33 -6.05 4.05
CA GLY A 223 4.33 -5.80 3.02
C GLY A 223 3.78 -5.80 1.58
N ALA A 224 2.68 -6.50 1.32
CA ALA A 224 2.03 -6.56 0.00
C ALA A 224 1.01 -5.44 -0.27
N ALA A 225 0.62 -4.67 0.74
CA ALA A 225 -0.50 -3.73 0.64
C ALA A 225 -0.29 -2.65 -0.43
N GLY A 226 0.85 -1.95 -0.42
CA GLY A 226 1.12 -0.85 -1.35
C GLY A 226 1.07 -1.26 -2.83
N VAL A 227 1.61 -2.43 -3.21
CA VAL A 227 1.54 -2.91 -4.60
C VAL A 227 0.14 -3.41 -4.97
N GLN A 228 -0.57 -4.07 -4.04
CA GLN A 228 -1.94 -4.50 -4.28
C GLN A 228 -2.87 -3.30 -4.47
N GLU A 229 -2.74 -2.28 -3.64
CA GLU A 229 -3.52 -1.03 -3.70
C GLU A 229 -3.18 -0.19 -4.93
N SER A 230 -1.93 -0.21 -5.37
CA SER A 230 -1.54 0.31 -6.69
C SER A 230 -2.29 -0.43 -7.79
N ILE A 231 -2.27 -1.78 -7.79
CA ILE A 231 -2.97 -2.59 -8.79
C ILE A 231 -4.48 -2.33 -8.76
N TYR A 232 -5.12 -2.25 -7.60
CA TYR A 232 -6.55 -1.94 -7.48
C TYR A 232 -6.88 -0.57 -8.06
N SER A 233 -6.05 0.44 -7.76
CA SER A 233 -6.19 1.80 -8.30
C SER A 233 -6.06 1.84 -9.81
N LEU A 234 -5.11 1.08 -10.37
CA LEU A 234 -4.91 0.96 -11.81
C LEU A 234 -6.06 0.21 -12.50
N LEU A 235 -6.62 -0.82 -11.86
CA LEU A 235 -7.81 -1.51 -12.37
C LEU A 235 -9.04 -0.60 -12.35
N MET A 236 -9.26 0.13 -11.26
CA MET A 236 -10.30 1.16 -11.18
C MET A 236 -10.15 2.21 -12.28
N GLN A 237 -8.93 2.69 -12.53
CA GLN A 237 -8.62 3.62 -13.61
C GLN A 237 -8.86 3.03 -15.00
N GLN A 238 -8.43 1.79 -15.23
CA GLN A 238 -8.60 1.09 -16.51
C GLN A 238 -10.09 0.87 -16.84
N HIS A 239 -10.89 0.55 -15.82
CA HIS A 239 -12.29 0.19 -15.98
C HIS A 239 -13.27 1.34 -15.72
N GLY A 240 -12.80 2.50 -15.26
CA GLY A 240 -13.61 3.70 -15.09
C GLY A 240 -14.62 3.60 -13.95
N PHE A 241 -14.21 3.10 -12.79
CA PHE A 241 -15.04 3.08 -11.59
C PHE A 241 -14.20 3.32 -10.33
N ILE A 242 -14.86 3.70 -9.24
CA ILE A 242 -14.30 3.75 -7.88
C ILE A 242 -15.08 2.73 -7.05
N ALA A 243 -14.35 1.83 -6.38
CA ALA A 243 -14.94 0.84 -5.49
C ALA A 243 -15.52 1.52 -4.24
N GLU A 244 -16.59 0.93 -3.71
CA GLU A 244 -17.14 1.31 -2.41
C GLU A 244 -16.09 1.11 -1.31
N SER A 245 -15.93 2.12 -0.46
CA SER A 245 -15.27 2.00 0.84
C SER A 245 -16.21 1.22 1.77
N ALA A 246 -16.15 -0.10 1.65
CA ALA A 246 -17.14 -1.00 2.19
C ALA A 246 -17.27 -0.96 3.73
N ASN A 247 -18.38 -1.51 4.22
CA ASN A 247 -18.70 -1.74 5.64
C ASN A 247 -18.89 -0.47 6.50
N ILE A 248 -19.11 0.69 5.87
CA ILE A 248 -19.51 1.92 6.57
C ILE A 248 -21.03 1.84 6.84
N GLU A 249 -21.40 1.50 8.07
CA GLU A 249 -22.79 1.55 8.54
C GLU A 249 -23.11 2.90 9.19
N ASN A 250 -22.14 3.44 9.95
CA ASN A 250 -22.20 4.77 10.55
C ASN A 250 -20.90 5.50 10.24
N LEU A 251 -20.94 6.52 9.37
CA LEU A 251 -19.76 7.32 9.09
C LEU A 251 -19.27 8.02 10.36
N ASP A 252 -17.97 7.96 10.61
CA ASP A 252 -17.34 8.71 11.71
C ASP A 252 -17.57 10.23 11.52
N PRO A 253 -18.10 10.94 12.53
CA PRO A 253 -18.32 12.39 12.43
C PRO A 253 -17.07 13.19 12.07
N GLU A 254 -15.87 12.73 12.42
CA GLU A 254 -14.61 13.42 12.06
C GLU A 254 -14.26 13.27 10.57
N ALA A 255 -14.84 12.28 9.90
CA ALA A 255 -14.71 12.05 8.46
C ALA A 255 -15.69 12.89 7.61
N GLU A 256 -16.65 13.58 8.23
CA GLU A 256 -17.60 14.45 7.52
C GLU A 256 -16.89 15.55 6.71
N GLY A 257 -17.48 15.89 5.56
CA GLY A 257 -16.94 16.91 4.65
C GLY A 257 -15.79 16.43 3.75
N ILE A 258 -15.37 15.16 3.85
CA ILE A 258 -14.50 14.51 2.86
C ILE A 258 -15.36 13.64 1.94
N ALA A 259 -15.07 13.67 0.64
CA ALA A 259 -15.79 12.91 -0.37
C ALA A 259 -15.45 11.40 -0.31
N ILE A 260 -15.95 10.69 0.69
CA ILE A 260 -15.73 9.24 0.83
C ILE A 260 -16.67 8.46 -0.11
N ALA A 261 -16.13 7.49 -0.85
CA ALA A 261 -16.89 6.60 -1.74
C ALA A 261 -17.74 5.60 -0.94
N GLN A 262 -18.88 6.02 -0.40
CA GLN A 262 -19.80 5.15 0.36
C GLN A 262 -20.66 4.22 -0.52
N GLU A 263 -20.54 4.34 -1.84
CA GLU A 263 -21.12 3.43 -2.83
C GLU A 263 -20.16 3.30 -4.02
N LEU A 264 -20.38 2.31 -4.89
CA LEU A 264 -19.65 2.22 -6.15
C LEU A 264 -19.97 3.43 -7.05
N ILE A 265 -18.93 4.07 -7.59
CA ILE A 265 -19.09 5.24 -8.46
C ILE A 265 -18.53 4.91 -9.85
N GLU A 266 -19.37 4.90 -10.87
CA GLU A 266 -18.92 4.81 -12.26
C GLU A 266 -18.40 6.18 -12.74
N LYS A 267 -17.09 6.29 -12.95
CA LYS A 267 -16.43 7.54 -13.34
C LYS A 267 -15.10 7.26 -14.02
N PRO A 268 -14.79 7.87 -15.19
CA PRO A 268 -13.47 7.80 -15.76
C PRO A 268 -12.45 8.48 -14.83
N LEU A 269 -11.33 7.80 -14.57
CA LEU A 269 -10.23 8.33 -13.77
C LEU A 269 -9.05 8.65 -14.69
N THR A 270 -8.50 9.85 -14.56
CA THR A 270 -7.26 10.28 -15.21
C THR A 270 -6.09 10.09 -14.27
N ARG A 271 -6.27 10.42 -12.98
CA ARG A 271 -5.19 10.39 -12.00
C ARG A 271 -5.63 9.85 -10.66
N VAL A 272 -4.87 8.90 -10.14
CA VAL A 272 -5.14 8.24 -8.86
C VAL A 272 -3.91 8.32 -7.96
N MET A 273 -4.12 8.56 -6.68
CA MET A 273 -3.09 8.53 -5.66
C MET A 273 -3.32 7.30 -4.76
N SER A 274 -2.24 6.64 -4.34
CA SER A 274 -2.28 5.58 -3.34
C SER A 274 -1.32 5.90 -2.20
N ASN A 275 -1.83 5.85 -0.97
CA ASN A 275 -1.08 6.13 0.25
C ASN A 275 -0.78 4.84 1.02
N SER A 276 0.42 4.76 1.60
CA SER A 276 0.80 3.69 2.51
C SER A 276 1.67 4.26 3.63
N PHE A 277 1.17 4.22 4.86
CA PHE A 277 1.83 4.79 6.03
C PHE A 277 2.11 3.67 7.06
N GLY A 278 3.38 3.40 7.31
CA GLY A 278 3.82 2.27 8.13
C GLY A 278 4.24 2.65 9.55
N PHE A 279 4.25 1.66 10.43
CA PHE A 279 4.88 1.74 11.75
C PHE A 279 6.33 2.25 11.65
N GLY A 280 6.76 2.96 12.70
CA GLY A 280 7.99 3.74 12.70
C GLY A 280 7.83 5.10 12.00
N GLY A 281 6.61 5.48 11.64
CA GLY A 281 6.30 6.76 10.99
C GLY A 281 6.98 6.86 9.63
N THR A 282 6.78 5.86 8.77
CA THR A 282 7.41 5.78 7.44
C THR A 282 6.33 5.84 6.35
N ASN A 283 6.41 6.84 5.49
CA ASN A 283 5.30 7.19 4.60
C ASN A 283 5.69 7.07 3.13
N ALA A 284 4.80 6.51 2.34
CA ALA A 284 4.90 6.46 0.89
C ALA A 284 3.59 6.91 0.24
N SER A 285 3.67 7.78 -0.77
CA SER A 285 2.55 8.17 -1.63
C SER A 285 2.96 8.02 -3.09
N LEU A 286 2.15 7.33 -3.87
CA LEU A 286 2.37 7.11 -5.31
C LEU A 286 1.23 7.74 -6.10
N VAL A 287 1.54 8.41 -7.21
CA VAL A 287 0.55 9.02 -8.10
C VAL A 287 0.66 8.42 -9.49
N PHE A 288 -0.41 7.81 -9.96
CA PHE A 288 -0.50 7.18 -11.27
C PHE A 288 -1.43 7.97 -12.18
N GLN A 289 -1.01 8.12 -13.44
CA GLN A 289 -1.75 8.85 -14.46
C GLN A 289 -2.01 7.97 -15.68
N LYS A 290 -3.23 8.04 -16.21
CA LYS A 290 -3.59 7.36 -17.44
C LYS A 290 -2.73 7.89 -18.60
N TYR A 291 -2.02 7.00 -19.28
CA TYR A 291 -1.23 7.37 -20.46
C TYR A 291 -2.14 7.78 -21.62
N ALA A 292 -1.86 8.93 -22.24
CA ALA A 292 -2.71 9.53 -23.28
C ALA A 292 -1.98 9.83 -24.60
N GLY A 293 -0.71 9.43 -24.74
CA GLY A 293 0.12 9.70 -25.93
C GLY A 293 1.18 10.74 -25.65
#